data_AF-A0A954RIG1-F1
#
_entry.id   AF-A0A954RIG1-F1
#
_cell.length_a   1.000
_cell.length_b   1.000
_cell.length_c   1.000
_cell.angle_alpha   90.00
_cell.angle_beta   90.00
_cell.angle_gamma   90.00
#
_symmetry.space_group_name_H-M   'P 1'
#
loop_
_entity.id
_entity.type
_entity.pdbx_description
1 polymer ?
#
loop_
_entity_poly.entity_id
_entity_poly.type
_entity_poly.pdbx_seq_one_letter_code
_entity_poly.pdbx_strand_id
1 'polypeptide(L)'
;MLLASDLTIDGTAAADTIIISQTQAGKLSVLINNTLVEPDLTTGDIAAIKIDGKGLADRVEFQGTIDLAGIDLSVQAEEIFVAASANLTAKDITFAARGEDAGLSVADNLPISVIVSNRSITLEPGAELNAQAIDLSAMRIASLISSYRTLGGGNKSATISLDGATLNATEAVTIAADTEDVALLDSVPAAGNNFALSPVSRFIFDGIFPSIPLGLMIRGSESHITVKDTAINAGGDVTIQSTSKVDASTWAIGMDLDGLDDLGMLAKVLNKIAVGYSQANSDATIDVIGVSAIDSQGSVDIVSESSAVAGVSAATRLNTGQPKPGQSADSKAFGFSVAVSVSDTTAKTYLGPDTAVTAYGNVNVNALGSSSNSAAAGVSIYVDGTGGAGLAFGNDSADVTAIVDGDITSVVGAATTLELPVRNIVRADNTIFLPGHGLKTGDELLYVSENPDKDNPEDYADIGGLSNGLEYRVIVVDDDHIQLATTQSIELDARGTRPNAIHQFTLQQTVEFDPASAVDSANDRLQVPAIDLAEGALVSYGAANSEIVTEIEPIGGLADSQVYNAIN
;
A
#
# COMPACT_ATOMS: atom_id res chain seq x y z
N MET A 1 6.65 -35.67 18.92
CA MET A 1 6.87 -34.61 17.92
C MET A 1 6.83 -33.31 18.73
N LEU A 2 8.00 -32.85 19.20
CA LEU A 2 8.09 -31.52 19.80
C LEU A 2 7.92 -30.53 18.64
N LEU A 3 6.99 -29.60 18.78
CA LEU A 3 6.83 -28.52 17.81
C LEU A 3 8.09 -27.67 17.87
N ALA A 4 8.73 -27.44 16.73
CA ALA A 4 9.85 -26.52 16.62
C ALA A 4 9.41 -25.15 17.16
N SER A 5 10.22 -24.54 18.02
CA SER A 5 9.92 -23.24 18.62
C SER A 5 10.60 -22.13 17.85
N ASP A 6 10.00 -20.94 17.82
CA ASP A 6 10.63 -19.73 17.32
C ASP A 6 11.81 -19.34 18.23
N LEU A 7 12.92 -18.93 17.64
CA LEU A 7 14.01 -18.25 18.32
C LEU A 7 13.78 -16.75 18.22
N THR A 8 13.76 -16.05 19.36
CA THR A 8 13.70 -14.59 19.39
C THR A 8 14.98 -14.03 20.00
N ILE A 9 15.64 -13.13 19.29
CA ILE A 9 16.81 -12.38 19.72
C ILE A 9 16.36 -10.94 19.90
N ASP A 10 16.27 -10.51 21.15
CA ASP A 10 15.88 -9.16 21.51
C ASP A 10 17.10 -8.33 21.87
N GLY A 11 17.20 -7.14 21.29
CA GLY A 11 18.02 -6.06 21.81
C GLY A 11 17.43 -5.47 23.10
N THR A 12 18.06 -4.40 23.56
CA THR A 12 17.73 -3.66 24.77
C THR A 12 17.06 -2.34 24.40
N ALA A 13 16.62 -1.57 25.40
CA ALA A 13 16.09 -0.23 25.14
C ALA A 13 17.18 0.80 24.73
N ALA A 14 18.46 0.40 24.75
CA ALA A 14 19.57 1.22 24.29
C ALA A 14 19.98 0.79 22.87
N ALA A 15 20.65 1.69 22.13
CA ALA A 15 21.18 1.37 20.81
C ALA A 15 22.14 0.18 20.89
N ASP A 16 21.79 -0.90 20.19
CA ASP A 16 22.55 -2.13 20.16
C ASP A 16 23.08 -2.43 18.76
N THR A 17 24.27 -3.04 18.71
CA THR A 17 24.76 -3.70 17.49
C THR A 17 24.68 -5.20 17.66
N ILE A 18 23.82 -5.83 16.88
CA ILE A 18 23.59 -7.28 16.85
C ILE A 18 24.33 -7.83 15.63
N ILE A 19 25.36 -8.64 15.83
CA ILE A 19 26.11 -9.29 14.76
C ILE A 19 25.74 -10.77 14.72
N ILE A 20 25.31 -11.23 13.55
CA ILE A 20 24.96 -12.63 13.30
C ILE A 20 25.96 -13.21 12.32
N SER A 21 26.52 -14.35 12.69
CA SER A 21 27.42 -15.12 11.85
C SER A 21 27.25 -16.61 12.12
N GLN A 22 27.66 -17.45 11.18
CA GLN A 22 27.74 -18.89 11.39
C GLN A 22 29.19 -19.27 11.69
N THR A 23 29.46 -19.84 12.87
CA THR A 23 30.82 -20.24 13.27
C THR A 23 31.17 -21.63 12.77
N GLN A 24 30.16 -22.50 12.62
CA GLN A 24 30.24 -23.87 12.10
C GLN A 24 28.91 -24.22 11.44
N ALA A 25 28.91 -25.16 10.47
CA ALA A 25 27.68 -25.58 9.81
C ALA A 25 26.58 -25.95 10.81
N GLY A 26 25.42 -25.29 10.70
CA GLY A 26 24.27 -25.48 11.59
C GLY A 26 24.38 -24.83 12.97
N LYS A 27 25.41 -24.01 13.23
CA LYS A 27 25.62 -23.30 14.50
C LYS A 27 25.72 -21.79 14.28
N LEU A 28 24.75 -21.07 14.82
CA LEU A 28 24.72 -19.61 14.79
C LEU A 28 25.48 -19.03 15.99
N SER A 29 26.14 -17.89 15.76
CA SER A 29 26.77 -17.05 16.78
C SER A 29 26.14 -15.68 16.73
N VAL A 30 25.61 -15.25 17.87
CA VAL A 30 24.97 -13.95 18.06
C VAL A 30 25.81 -13.12 19.02
N LEU A 31 26.29 -11.97 18.56
CA LEU A 31 26.98 -11.00 19.40
C LEU A 31 26.07 -9.78 19.56
N ILE A 32 25.87 -9.32 20.80
CA ILE A 32 25.24 -8.03 21.09
C ILE A 32 26.32 -7.13 21.70
N ASN A 33 26.59 -5.99 21.06
CA ASN A 33 27.66 -5.06 21.45
C ASN A 33 29.01 -5.76 21.66
N ASN A 34 29.40 -6.59 20.70
CA ASN A 34 30.61 -7.44 20.72
C ASN A 34 30.69 -8.45 21.88
N THR A 35 29.59 -8.67 22.60
CA THR A 35 29.50 -9.69 23.64
C THR A 35 28.74 -10.89 23.09
N LEU A 36 29.34 -12.08 23.17
CA LEU A 36 28.70 -13.32 22.74
C LEU A 36 27.51 -13.63 23.68
N VAL A 37 26.30 -13.66 23.13
CA VAL A 37 25.06 -13.91 23.90
C VAL A 37 24.63 -15.36 23.79
N GLU A 38 24.64 -15.91 22.57
CA GLU A 38 24.25 -17.30 22.33
C GLU A 38 25.33 -18.02 21.50
N PRO A 39 26.12 -18.91 22.11
CA PRO A 39 27.00 -19.81 21.37
C PRO A 39 26.23 -21.05 20.87
N ASP A 40 26.34 -21.35 19.58
CA ASP A 40 26.03 -22.65 19.00
C ASP A 40 24.54 -23.06 19.00
N LEU A 41 23.64 -22.12 18.65
CA LEU A 41 22.24 -22.44 18.39
C LEU A 41 22.12 -23.42 17.21
N THR A 42 21.54 -24.59 17.46
CA THR A 42 21.37 -25.65 16.47
C THR A 42 20.10 -25.42 15.68
N THR A 43 20.21 -25.28 14.36
CA THR A 43 19.10 -24.87 13.49
C THR A 43 18.00 -25.93 13.32
N GLY A 44 18.27 -27.21 13.64
CA GLY A 44 17.35 -28.33 13.39
C GLY A 44 16.05 -28.35 14.21
N ASP A 45 15.94 -27.52 15.27
CA ASP A 45 14.78 -27.46 16.17
C ASP A 45 14.02 -26.12 16.08
N ILE A 46 14.40 -25.23 15.15
CA ILE A 46 13.90 -23.86 15.05
C ILE A 46 12.98 -23.73 13.84
N ALA A 47 11.78 -23.18 14.05
CA ALA A 47 10.83 -22.92 12.96
C ALA A 47 11.08 -21.54 12.31
N ALA A 48 11.41 -20.53 13.12
CA ALA A 48 11.69 -19.18 12.68
C ALA A 48 12.73 -18.50 13.58
N ILE A 49 13.50 -17.56 13.02
CA ILE A 49 14.39 -16.66 13.73
C ILE A 49 13.83 -15.24 13.61
N LYS A 50 13.56 -14.63 14.76
CA LYS A 50 13.09 -13.25 14.89
C LYS A 50 14.13 -12.43 15.62
N ILE A 51 14.54 -11.32 15.03
CA ILE A 51 15.53 -10.41 15.60
C ILE A 51 14.88 -9.05 15.71
N ASP A 52 14.82 -8.51 16.92
CA ASP A 52 14.16 -7.24 17.22
C ASP A 52 15.12 -6.36 18.02
N GLY A 53 15.50 -5.22 17.47
CA GLY A 53 16.38 -4.26 18.13
C GLY A 53 15.81 -3.69 19.43
N LYS A 54 14.51 -3.40 19.50
CA LYS A 54 13.78 -2.77 20.64
C LYS A 54 14.24 -1.38 21.11
N GLY A 55 15.38 -0.89 20.66
CA GLY A 55 16.01 0.36 21.04
C GLY A 55 15.71 1.51 20.08
N LEU A 56 16.40 2.63 20.29
CA LEU A 56 16.46 3.74 19.34
C LEU A 56 17.82 3.68 18.68
N ALA A 57 17.84 3.37 17.37
CA ALA A 57 19.05 3.26 16.54
C ALA A 57 19.85 1.94 16.69
N ASP A 58 19.15 0.81 16.67
CA ASP A 58 19.77 -0.51 16.60
C ASP A 58 20.29 -0.81 15.20
N ARG A 59 21.37 -1.60 15.18
CA ARG A 59 22.03 -2.07 13.97
C ARG A 59 22.12 -3.59 13.98
N VAL A 60 21.54 -4.25 13.01
CA VAL A 60 21.71 -5.68 12.76
C VAL A 60 22.67 -5.88 11.60
N GLU A 61 23.72 -6.66 11.83
CA GLU A 61 24.76 -6.95 10.86
C GLU A 61 24.89 -8.45 10.59
N PHE A 62 24.83 -8.84 9.33
CA PHE A 62 25.05 -10.21 8.86
C PHE A 62 26.45 -10.36 8.26
N GLN A 63 27.18 -11.39 8.68
CA GLN A 63 28.54 -11.70 8.20
C GLN A 63 28.73 -13.19 7.89
N GLY A 64 29.46 -13.47 6.81
CA GLY A 64 29.80 -14.83 6.40
C GLY A 64 28.60 -15.64 5.88
N THR A 65 28.83 -16.93 5.64
CA THR A 65 27.76 -17.84 5.20
C THR A 65 26.84 -18.16 6.37
N ILE A 66 25.53 -18.01 6.20
CA ILE A 66 24.50 -18.30 7.17
C ILE A 66 23.43 -19.15 6.48
N ASP A 67 23.43 -20.45 6.78
CA ASP A 67 22.47 -21.41 6.22
C ASP A 67 21.33 -21.70 7.22
N LEU A 68 20.14 -21.20 6.89
CA LEU A 68 18.86 -21.35 7.58
C LEU A 68 17.82 -22.00 6.66
N ALA A 69 18.24 -22.86 5.72
CA ALA A 69 17.31 -23.48 4.78
C ALA A 69 16.10 -24.12 5.47
N GLY A 70 14.89 -23.69 5.09
CA GLY A 70 13.63 -24.15 5.69
C GLY A 70 13.16 -23.37 6.94
N ILE A 71 13.90 -22.35 7.37
CA ILE A 71 13.60 -21.51 8.54
C ILE A 71 13.30 -20.09 8.07
N ASP A 72 12.24 -19.49 8.59
CA ASP A 72 11.90 -18.08 8.30
C ASP A 72 12.84 -17.15 9.08
N LEU A 73 13.38 -16.12 8.41
CA LEU A 73 14.21 -15.09 9.04
C LEU A 73 13.49 -13.74 8.97
N SER A 74 13.21 -13.17 10.13
CA SER A 74 12.60 -11.85 10.28
C SER A 74 13.48 -10.96 11.15
N VAL A 75 13.82 -9.78 10.63
CA VAL A 75 14.69 -8.80 11.27
C VAL A 75 13.99 -7.47 11.34
N GLN A 76 13.97 -6.87 12.52
CA GLN A 76 13.49 -5.53 12.78
C GLN A 76 14.57 -4.74 13.53
N ALA A 77 15.05 -3.66 12.93
CA ALA A 77 16.05 -2.75 13.49
C ALA A 77 15.98 -1.41 12.75
N GLU A 78 16.64 -0.35 13.21
CA GLU A 78 16.73 0.90 12.43
C GLU A 78 17.71 0.80 11.26
N GLU A 79 18.81 0.09 11.46
CA GLU A 79 19.83 -0.17 10.45
C GLU A 79 20.02 -1.68 10.26
N ILE A 80 19.87 -2.16 9.03
CA ILE A 80 20.17 -3.54 8.66
C ILE A 80 21.30 -3.53 7.64
N PHE A 81 22.35 -4.27 7.92
CA PHE A 81 23.57 -4.29 7.12
C PHE A 81 23.95 -5.73 6.78
N VAL A 82 24.15 -6.00 5.49
CA VAL A 82 24.60 -7.29 4.99
C VAL A 82 25.97 -7.10 4.36
N ALA A 83 27.00 -7.60 5.04
CA ALA A 83 28.37 -7.40 4.60
C ALA A 83 28.67 -8.12 3.28
N ALA A 84 29.70 -7.64 2.57
CA ALA A 84 30.16 -8.22 1.28
C ALA A 84 30.45 -9.73 1.31
N SER A 85 30.75 -10.29 2.49
CA SER A 85 31.06 -11.71 2.68
C SER A 85 29.85 -12.57 3.04
N ALA A 86 28.67 -11.95 3.18
CA ALA A 86 27.49 -12.63 3.67
C ALA A 86 26.78 -13.39 2.56
N ASN A 87 26.53 -14.68 2.79
CA ASN A 87 25.61 -15.48 1.96
C ASN A 87 24.55 -16.05 2.89
N LEU A 88 23.33 -15.54 2.77
CA LEU A 88 22.22 -15.84 3.63
C LEU A 88 21.22 -16.73 2.90
N THR A 89 21.02 -17.94 3.38
CA THR A 89 19.99 -18.85 2.86
C THR A 89 18.91 -19.02 3.93
N ALA A 90 17.64 -18.81 3.60
CA ALA A 90 16.51 -19.02 4.50
C ALA A 90 15.30 -19.55 3.73
N LYS A 91 14.21 -19.91 4.43
CA LYS A 91 12.92 -20.13 3.76
C LYS A 91 12.39 -18.80 3.23
N ASP A 92 12.10 -17.86 4.12
CA ASP A 92 11.73 -16.48 3.78
C ASP A 92 12.69 -15.51 4.48
N ILE A 93 13.01 -14.40 3.82
CA ILE A 93 13.83 -13.31 4.39
C ILE A 93 12.99 -12.04 4.44
N THR A 94 12.76 -11.52 5.64
CA THR A 94 12.09 -10.24 5.86
C THR A 94 13.01 -9.31 6.66
N PHE A 95 13.48 -8.26 6.02
CA PHE A 95 14.25 -7.19 6.65
C PHE A 95 13.37 -5.94 6.75
N ALA A 96 12.98 -5.59 7.97
CA ALA A 96 12.17 -4.42 8.27
C ALA A 96 13.02 -3.37 9.00
N ALA A 97 13.59 -2.42 8.26
CA ALA A 97 14.25 -1.27 8.85
C ALA A 97 13.19 -0.29 9.44
N ARG A 98 12.81 -0.50 10.70
CA ARG A 98 11.73 0.19 11.42
C ARG A 98 12.19 0.51 12.85
N GLY A 99 11.64 1.57 13.45
CA GLY A 99 11.93 1.93 14.85
C GLY A 99 10.67 2.33 15.60
N GLU A 100 10.68 2.19 16.93
CA GLU A 100 9.55 2.59 17.78
C GLU A 100 9.48 4.12 17.95
N ASP A 101 8.88 4.82 16.98
CA ASP A 101 8.71 6.28 17.04
C ASP A 101 7.58 6.72 18.03
N ALA A 102 6.91 5.76 18.70
CA ALA A 102 5.77 5.99 19.58
C ALA A 102 6.07 6.93 20.78
N GLY A 103 7.33 7.01 21.22
CA GLY A 103 7.77 7.94 22.27
C GLY A 103 8.35 9.28 21.77
N LEU A 104 8.82 9.31 20.51
CA LEU A 104 9.51 10.46 19.92
C LEU A 104 8.59 11.39 19.12
N SER A 105 7.39 10.92 18.73
CA SER A 105 6.36 11.75 18.10
C SER A 105 6.08 13.04 18.89
N VAL A 106 6.11 13.02 20.23
CA VAL A 106 5.92 14.23 21.07
C VAL A 106 7.14 15.17 21.01
N ALA A 107 8.34 14.66 20.78
CA ALA A 107 9.57 15.44 20.66
C ALA A 107 9.79 15.98 19.22
N ASP A 108 9.38 15.23 18.19
CA ASP A 108 9.21 15.70 16.80
C ASP A 108 8.16 16.82 16.70
N ASN A 109 7.30 16.95 17.72
CA ASN A 109 6.32 18.02 17.87
C ASN A 109 6.87 19.26 18.60
N LEU A 110 8.17 19.30 18.96
CA LEU A 110 8.82 20.50 19.51
C LEU A 110 9.61 21.24 18.41
N PRO A 111 9.77 22.57 18.49
CA PRO A 111 10.56 23.35 17.53
C PRO A 111 12.07 23.06 17.57
N ILE A 112 12.48 21.98 18.25
CA ILE A 112 13.85 21.53 18.39
C ILE A 112 13.89 20.15 17.74
N SER A 113 14.48 20.08 16.55
CA SER A 113 14.75 18.82 15.85
C SER A 113 15.52 17.89 16.78
N VAL A 114 14.87 16.84 17.27
CA VAL A 114 15.57 15.71 17.86
C VAL A 114 16.02 14.88 16.68
N ILE A 115 17.33 14.81 16.46
CA ILE A 115 17.93 13.98 15.41
C ILE A 115 17.61 12.53 15.77
N VAL A 116 16.56 11.98 15.17
CA VAL A 116 16.27 10.54 15.22
C VAL A 116 16.98 9.89 14.04
N SER A 117 17.56 8.72 14.27
CA SER A 117 18.26 7.91 13.28
C SER A 117 17.43 7.70 12.01
N ASN A 118 18.11 7.63 10.87
CA ASN A 118 17.51 7.25 9.59
C ASN A 118 17.12 5.76 9.63
N ARG A 119 16.22 5.33 8.75
CA ARG A 119 15.96 3.89 8.54
C ARG A 119 16.73 3.43 7.31
N SER A 120 17.55 2.39 7.44
CA SER A 120 18.35 1.95 6.31
C SER A 120 18.57 0.46 6.22
N ILE A 121 18.51 -0.05 4.99
CA ILE A 121 18.97 -1.40 4.63
C ILE A 121 20.11 -1.25 3.63
N THR A 122 21.26 -1.81 3.93
CA THR A 122 22.43 -1.79 3.04
C THR A 122 22.92 -3.21 2.77
N LEU A 123 22.99 -3.57 1.49
CA LEU A 123 23.65 -4.78 0.99
C LEU A 123 24.92 -4.37 0.26
N GLU A 124 26.07 -4.83 0.76
CA GLU A 124 27.37 -4.53 0.18
C GLU A 124 27.72 -5.41 -1.04
N PRO A 125 28.72 -5.01 -1.85
CA PRO A 125 29.13 -5.79 -3.02
C PRO A 125 29.57 -7.21 -2.67
N GLY A 126 28.90 -8.20 -3.26
CA GLY A 126 29.10 -9.62 -2.99
C GLY A 126 28.15 -10.24 -1.96
N ALA A 127 27.31 -9.43 -1.31
CA ALA A 127 26.23 -9.95 -0.46
C ALA A 127 25.24 -10.78 -1.28
N GLU A 128 24.86 -11.95 -0.76
CA GLU A 128 23.95 -12.88 -1.43
C GLU A 128 22.78 -13.26 -0.51
N LEU A 129 21.55 -13.09 -0.98
CA LEU A 129 20.32 -13.53 -0.30
C LEU A 129 19.65 -14.62 -1.13
N ASN A 130 19.36 -15.76 -0.52
CA ASN A 130 18.72 -16.93 -1.14
C ASN A 130 17.49 -17.34 -0.32
N ALA A 131 16.29 -17.21 -0.89
CA ALA A 131 15.04 -17.52 -0.19
C ALA A 131 13.91 -17.94 -1.15
N GLN A 132 12.75 -18.29 -0.61
CA GLN A 132 11.49 -18.38 -1.35
C GLN A 132 10.99 -16.98 -1.64
N ALA A 133 10.75 -16.16 -0.61
CA ALA A 133 10.47 -14.74 -0.75
C ALA A 133 11.53 -13.87 -0.04
N ILE A 134 11.81 -12.70 -0.62
CA ILE A 134 12.68 -11.67 -0.05
C ILE A 134 11.89 -10.37 0.06
N ASP A 135 11.73 -9.85 1.27
CA ASP A 135 11.07 -8.56 1.56
C ASP A 135 12.04 -7.64 2.30
N LEU A 136 12.40 -6.53 1.65
CA LEU A 136 13.24 -5.46 2.19
C LEU A 136 12.39 -4.20 2.36
N SER A 137 12.02 -3.87 3.60
CA SER A 137 11.15 -2.73 3.93
C SER A 137 11.88 -1.75 4.84
N ALA A 138 12.21 -0.55 4.36
CA ALA A 138 12.68 0.56 5.19
C ALA A 138 11.53 1.54 5.39
N MET A 139 11.07 1.71 6.62
CA MET A 139 9.85 2.49 6.88
C MET A 139 10.01 3.42 8.07
N ARG A 140 9.71 4.71 7.84
CA ARG A 140 9.67 5.73 8.89
C ARG A 140 8.40 6.56 8.79
N ILE A 141 7.44 6.25 9.67
CA ILE A 141 6.13 6.89 9.72
C ILE A 141 6.01 7.67 11.01
N ALA A 142 5.89 8.99 10.90
CA ALA A 142 5.45 9.85 11.98
C ALA A 142 3.96 10.13 11.81
N SER A 143 3.20 9.85 12.87
CA SER A 143 1.75 10.06 12.89
C SER A 143 1.41 11.06 14.00
N LEU A 144 0.71 12.14 13.64
CA LEU A 144 0.47 13.29 14.53
C LEU A 144 -0.90 13.22 15.20
N ILE A 145 -0.97 13.25 16.54
CA ILE A 145 -2.24 13.13 17.30
C ILE A 145 -3.20 14.31 17.03
N SER A 146 -2.71 15.43 16.49
CA SER A 146 -3.56 16.53 16.02
C SER A 146 -3.07 17.09 14.68
N SER A 147 -3.98 17.29 13.72
CA SER A 147 -3.74 17.87 12.40
C SER A 147 -3.42 19.37 12.39
N TYR A 148 -3.53 20.07 13.53
CA TYR A 148 -3.42 21.54 13.57
C TYR A 148 -2.49 22.03 14.67
N ARG A 149 -1.24 22.35 14.32
CA ARG A 149 -0.29 23.06 15.20
C ARG A 149 0.18 24.36 14.57
N THR A 150 0.57 25.30 15.42
CA THR A 150 1.15 26.59 15.01
C THR A 150 2.67 26.54 14.88
N LEU A 151 3.36 25.55 15.45
CA LEU A 151 4.81 25.40 15.31
C LEU A 151 5.15 23.92 15.16
N GLY A 152 6.03 23.57 14.22
CA GLY A 152 6.54 22.22 14.08
C GLY A 152 7.57 22.10 12.95
N GLY A 153 8.41 21.08 13.04
CA GLY A 153 9.23 20.69 11.90
C GLY A 153 10.01 19.42 12.14
N GLY A 154 10.38 18.78 11.04
CA GLY A 154 11.07 17.49 11.06
C GLY A 154 11.39 17.03 9.66
N ASN A 155 12.35 16.12 9.53
CA ASN A 155 12.62 15.40 8.29
C ASN A 155 12.62 13.90 8.59
N LYS A 156 12.00 13.11 7.72
CA LYS A 156 11.97 11.65 7.79
C LYS A 156 12.73 11.07 6.61
N SER A 157 13.45 9.99 6.84
CA SER A 157 14.28 9.37 5.82
C SER A 157 14.26 7.86 5.95
N ALA A 158 14.10 7.20 4.81
CA ALA A 158 14.25 5.76 4.65
C ALA A 158 15.09 5.50 3.39
N THR A 159 16.08 4.61 3.50
CA THR A 159 17.01 4.32 2.40
C THR A 159 17.26 2.84 2.26
N ILE A 160 17.16 2.32 1.04
CA ILE A 160 17.63 0.97 0.71
C ILE A 160 18.72 1.10 -0.34
N SER A 161 19.90 0.56 -0.06
CA SER A 161 21.05 0.57 -0.96
C SER A 161 21.52 -0.85 -1.23
N LEU A 162 21.36 -1.30 -2.47
CA LEU A 162 21.90 -2.55 -2.98
C LEU A 162 23.06 -2.20 -3.92
N ASP A 163 24.31 -2.50 -3.54
CA ASP A 163 25.48 -2.27 -4.39
C ASP A 163 26.18 -3.60 -4.62
N GLY A 164 26.25 -4.10 -5.85
CA GLY A 164 26.95 -5.34 -6.17
C GLY A 164 26.36 -6.61 -5.53
N ALA A 165 25.09 -6.58 -5.10
CA ALA A 165 24.45 -7.69 -4.37
C ALA A 165 23.78 -8.69 -5.32
N THR A 166 23.42 -9.87 -4.81
CA THR A 166 22.61 -10.87 -5.53
C THR A 166 21.44 -11.33 -4.67
N LEU A 167 20.22 -11.19 -5.19
CA LEU A 167 18.97 -11.58 -4.56
C LEU A 167 18.36 -12.70 -5.40
N ASN A 168 18.24 -13.91 -4.84
CA ASN A 168 17.64 -15.07 -5.48
C ASN A 168 16.41 -15.50 -4.69
N ALA A 169 15.23 -15.27 -5.25
CA ALA A 169 13.94 -15.68 -4.69
C ALA A 169 13.25 -16.68 -5.62
N THR A 170 12.73 -17.79 -5.08
CA THR A 170 11.93 -18.73 -5.89
C THR A 170 10.50 -18.26 -6.11
N GLU A 171 10.03 -17.27 -5.37
CA GLU A 171 8.67 -16.71 -5.45
C GLU A 171 8.69 -15.21 -5.75
N ALA A 172 9.03 -14.32 -4.82
CA ALA A 172 8.94 -12.87 -5.06
C ALA A 172 10.05 -12.08 -4.37
N VAL A 173 10.35 -10.91 -4.93
CA VAL A 173 11.23 -9.90 -4.31
C VAL A 173 10.48 -8.58 -4.17
N THR A 174 10.37 -8.09 -2.93
CA THR A 174 9.79 -6.78 -2.63
C THR A 174 10.84 -5.90 -1.97
N ILE A 175 11.01 -4.69 -2.50
CA ILE A 175 11.93 -3.67 -1.99
C ILE A 175 11.12 -2.39 -1.83
N ALA A 176 10.81 -2.02 -0.59
CA ALA A 176 9.95 -0.90 -0.27
C ALA A 176 10.64 0.08 0.69
N ALA A 177 10.77 1.34 0.28
CA ALA A 177 11.20 2.42 1.15
C ALA A 177 10.02 3.39 1.33
N ASP A 178 9.52 3.53 2.55
CA ASP A 178 8.33 4.32 2.86
C ASP A 178 8.62 5.36 3.94
N THR A 179 8.32 6.61 3.64
CA THR A 179 8.41 7.70 4.60
C THR A 179 7.11 8.49 4.63
N GLU A 180 6.56 8.68 5.82
CA GLU A 180 5.32 9.44 6.00
C GLU A 180 5.46 10.38 7.19
N ASP A 181 5.05 11.63 7.00
CA ASP A 181 4.82 12.60 8.07
C ASP A 181 3.40 13.17 7.90
N VAL A 182 2.42 12.39 8.38
CA VAL A 182 0.98 12.62 8.16
C VAL A 182 0.22 12.83 9.47
N ALA A 183 -0.92 13.51 9.41
CA ALA A 183 -1.79 13.65 10.56
C ALA A 183 -2.54 12.32 10.87
N LEU A 184 -2.54 11.86 12.14
CA LEU A 184 -3.27 10.63 12.58
C LEU A 184 -4.77 10.69 12.29
N LEU A 185 -5.32 11.87 12.00
CA LEU A 185 -6.74 12.08 11.75
C LEU A 185 -7.13 11.84 10.29
N ASP A 186 -6.17 11.79 9.35
CA ASP A 186 -6.45 11.48 7.94
C ASP A 186 -6.70 9.98 7.71
N SER A 187 -6.31 9.13 8.65
CA SER A 187 -6.62 7.69 8.64
C SER A 187 -7.97 7.35 9.30
N VAL A 188 -8.70 8.34 9.84
CA VAL A 188 -10.02 8.13 10.46
C VAL A 188 -11.12 8.33 9.40
N PRO A 189 -12.02 7.35 9.19
CA PRO A 189 -13.11 7.47 8.22
C PRO A 189 -13.90 8.77 8.40
N ALA A 190 -14.31 9.41 7.30
CA ALA A 190 -14.95 10.74 7.27
C ALA A 190 -16.13 10.91 8.25
N ALA A 191 -16.81 9.81 8.62
CA ALA A 191 -17.88 9.80 9.62
C ALA A 191 -17.39 10.08 11.06
N GLY A 192 -16.18 9.63 11.43
CA GLY A 192 -15.54 9.94 12.72
C GLY A 192 -14.97 11.35 12.78
N ASN A 193 -14.48 11.86 11.64
CA ASN A 193 -13.87 13.18 11.54
C ASN A 193 -14.88 14.32 11.82
N ASN A 194 -16.12 14.19 11.35
CA ASN A 194 -17.18 15.18 11.57
C ASN A 194 -17.73 15.21 13.02
N PHE A 195 -17.72 14.10 13.74
CA PHE A 195 -18.33 13.99 15.07
C PHE A 195 -17.36 14.37 16.21
N ALA A 196 -16.06 14.09 16.05
CA ALA A 196 -15.04 14.40 17.05
C ALA A 196 -14.40 15.80 16.87
N LEU A 197 -14.20 16.27 15.63
CA LEU A 197 -13.51 17.55 15.39
C LEU A 197 -14.43 18.76 15.33
N SER A 198 -15.71 18.65 14.96
CA SER A 198 -16.60 19.82 14.95
C SER A 198 -16.72 20.51 16.33
N PRO A 199 -16.81 19.76 17.45
CA PRO A 199 -16.81 20.37 18.78
C PRO A 199 -15.42 20.85 19.22
N VAL A 200 -14.34 20.13 18.90
CA VAL A 200 -12.97 20.45 19.35
C VAL A 200 -12.34 21.58 18.54
N SER A 201 -12.53 21.61 17.22
CA SER A 201 -12.17 22.76 16.38
C SER A 201 -12.93 24.01 16.83
N ARG A 202 -14.24 23.92 17.08
CA ARG A 202 -15.00 25.02 17.72
C ARG A 202 -14.45 25.37 19.10
N PHE A 203 -14.06 24.41 19.94
CA PHE A 203 -13.46 24.67 21.25
C PHE A 203 -12.09 25.36 21.19
N ILE A 204 -11.28 25.07 20.15
CA ILE A 204 -10.01 25.76 19.87
C ILE A 204 -10.27 27.17 19.30
N PHE A 205 -11.26 27.32 18.40
CA PHE A 205 -11.58 28.59 17.74
C PHE A 205 -12.54 29.53 18.52
N ASP A 206 -13.22 29.03 19.57
CA ASP A 206 -14.19 29.77 20.42
C ASP A 206 -13.63 30.22 21.79
N GLY A 207 -12.31 30.13 22.02
CA GLY A 207 -11.65 31.06 22.96
C GLY A 207 -11.05 30.51 24.25
N ILE A 208 -10.44 29.32 24.26
CA ILE A 208 -9.69 28.81 25.45
C ILE A 208 -8.17 28.74 25.23
N PHE A 209 -7.66 28.61 24.00
CA PHE A 209 -6.22 28.64 23.75
C PHE A 209 -5.71 30.08 23.51
N PRO A 210 -4.52 30.45 24.04
CA PRO A 210 -3.93 31.75 23.79
C PRO A 210 -3.73 31.95 22.29
N SER A 211 -4.08 33.12 21.76
CA SER A 211 -3.84 33.47 20.36
C SER A 211 -2.34 33.34 20.06
N ILE A 212 -1.97 32.51 19.09
CA ILE A 212 -0.59 32.39 18.64
C ILE A 212 -0.50 33.14 17.30
N PRO A 213 0.04 34.36 17.29
CA PRO A 213 0.09 35.20 16.09
C PRO A 213 1.08 34.66 15.03
N LEU A 214 1.83 33.60 15.33
CA LEU A 214 2.85 33.02 14.48
C LEU A 214 2.58 31.52 14.25
N GLY A 215 2.42 31.16 12.99
CA GLY A 215 2.36 29.81 12.45
C GLY A 215 3.66 29.50 11.68
N LEU A 216 4.38 28.44 12.01
CA LEU A 216 5.57 27.99 11.28
C LEU A 216 5.60 26.46 11.24
N MET A 217 5.48 25.89 10.05
CA MET A 217 5.58 24.46 9.81
C MET A 217 6.55 24.18 8.68
N ILE A 218 7.57 23.36 8.92
CA ILE A 218 8.55 22.94 7.91
C ILE A 218 8.75 21.44 8.04
N ARG A 219 8.25 20.66 7.09
CA ARG A 219 8.34 19.20 7.12
C ARG A 219 8.97 18.65 5.85
N GLY A 220 9.75 17.60 6.02
CA GLY A 220 10.46 16.89 4.98
C GLY A 220 10.25 15.39 5.10
N SER A 221 10.26 14.71 3.97
CA SER A 221 10.29 13.26 3.91
C SER A 221 11.07 12.82 2.67
N GLU A 222 12.00 11.88 2.86
CA GLU A 222 12.96 11.42 1.85
C GLU A 222 12.96 9.89 1.81
N SER A 223 12.51 9.31 0.71
CA SER A 223 12.58 7.88 0.46
C SER A 223 13.48 7.62 -0.74
N HIS A 224 14.51 6.79 -0.55
CA HIS A 224 15.51 6.52 -1.59
C HIS A 224 15.80 5.03 -1.72
N ILE A 225 15.73 4.52 -2.95
CA ILE A 225 16.20 3.17 -3.29
C ILE A 225 17.30 3.29 -4.35
N THR A 226 18.46 2.73 -4.07
CA THR A 226 19.52 2.53 -5.07
C THR A 226 19.71 1.04 -5.33
N VAL A 227 19.61 0.63 -6.58
CA VAL A 227 19.97 -0.71 -7.07
C VAL A 227 21.12 -0.55 -8.06
N LYS A 228 22.34 -0.77 -7.59
CA LYS A 228 23.55 -0.58 -8.36
C LYS A 228 24.31 -1.89 -8.51
N ASP A 229 24.72 -2.21 -9.73
CA ASP A 229 25.49 -3.42 -10.07
C ASP A 229 24.90 -4.72 -9.46
N THR A 230 23.58 -4.76 -9.24
CA THR A 230 22.89 -5.79 -8.44
C THR A 230 22.11 -6.74 -9.34
N ALA A 231 22.14 -8.03 -9.04
CA ALA A 231 21.33 -9.05 -9.70
C ALA A 231 20.11 -9.43 -8.84
N ILE A 232 18.91 -9.33 -9.40
CA ILE A 232 17.65 -9.72 -8.77
C ILE A 232 17.02 -10.82 -9.64
N ASN A 233 16.91 -12.03 -9.10
CA ASN A 233 16.29 -13.18 -9.76
C ASN A 233 15.08 -13.62 -8.95
N ALA A 234 13.88 -13.57 -9.53
CA ALA A 234 12.64 -13.92 -8.87
C ALA A 234 11.83 -14.95 -9.69
N GLY A 235 11.32 -16.00 -9.04
CA GLY A 235 10.40 -16.97 -9.65
C GLY A 235 8.95 -16.47 -9.84
N GLY A 236 8.70 -15.20 -9.54
CA GLY A 236 7.44 -14.49 -9.61
C GLY A 236 7.74 -12.98 -9.59
N ASP A 237 6.87 -12.16 -9.02
CA ASP A 237 6.93 -10.71 -9.19
C ASP A 237 8.14 -10.04 -8.49
N VAL A 238 8.61 -8.94 -9.08
CA VAL A 238 9.57 -8.02 -8.46
C VAL A 238 8.92 -6.65 -8.30
N THR A 239 8.86 -6.15 -7.07
CA THR A 239 8.34 -4.81 -6.76
C THR A 239 9.41 -3.96 -6.11
N ILE A 240 9.70 -2.80 -6.69
CA ILE A 240 10.62 -1.80 -6.15
C ILE A 240 9.82 -0.50 -5.98
N GLN A 241 9.55 -0.12 -4.74
CA GLN A 241 8.66 1.00 -4.43
C GLN A 241 9.31 1.98 -3.46
N SER A 242 9.32 3.26 -3.83
CA SER A 242 9.77 4.36 -2.98
C SER A 242 8.62 5.32 -2.77
N THR A 243 8.12 5.45 -1.54
CA THR A 243 7.00 6.33 -1.18
C THR A 243 7.45 7.41 -0.20
N SER A 244 7.06 8.66 -0.47
CA SER A 244 7.24 9.78 0.44
C SER A 244 5.94 10.59 0.56
N LYS A 245 5.49 10.86 1.79
CA LYS A 245 4.28 11.66 2.04
C LYS A 245 4.50 12.65 3.17
N VAL A 246 4.11 13.91 2.95
CA VAL A 246 4.26 15.00 3.92
C VAL A 246 3.00 15.85 4.00
N ASP A 247 2.55 16.13 5.22
CA ASP A 247 1.57 17.19 5.51
C ASP A 247 2.11 18.24 6.49
N ALA A 248 2.40 19.43 5.96
CA ALA A 248 2.88 20.60 6.69
C ALA A 248 1.78 21.63 7.02
N SER A 249 0.53 21.20 7.13
CA SER A 249 -0.59 22.11 7.43
C SER A 249 -0.46 22.83 8.79
N THR A 250 -0.70 24.15 8.79
CA THR A 250 -0.57 25.01 9.98
C THR A 250 -1.53 26.20 9.97
N TRP A 251 -1.58 26.93 11.08
CA TRP A 251 -2.41 28.12 11.24
C TRP A 251 -1.73 29.17 12.11
N ALA A 252 -2.13 30.42 11.93
CA ALA A 252 -1.71 31.56 12.75
C ALA A 252 -2.93 32.42 13.07
N ILE A 253 -3.15 32.73 14.36
CA ILE A 253 -4.26 33.62 14.76
C ILE A 253 -3.74 34.74 15.64
N GLY A 254 -3.92 35.97 15.18
CA GLY A 254 -3.75 37.18 15.98
C GLY A 254 -5.09 37.59 16.59
N MET A 255 -5.13 37.81 17.91
CA MET A 255 -6.30 38.35 18.61
C MET A 255 -5.91 39.45 19.59
N ASP A 256 -6.74 40.49 19.66
CA ASP A 256 -6.61 41.52 20.68
C ASP A 256 -7.15 40.98 22.03
N LEU A 257 -6.25 40.43 22.86
CA LEU A 257 -6.57 39.92 24.20
C LEU A 257 -6.34 41.01 25.26
N ASP A 258 -7.41 41.39 25.95
CA ASP A 258 -7.39 42.27 27.14
C ASP A 258 -6.40 41.72 28.19
N GLY A 259 -5.35 42.49 28.53
CA GLY A 259 -4.41 42.17 29.63
C GLY A 259 -2.99 41.75 29.24
N LEU A 260 -2.68 41.57 27.95
CA LEU A 260 -1.28 41.40 27.47
C LEU A 260 -0.54 42.73 27.29
N ASP A 261 -1.23 43.85 27.52
CA ASP A 261 -0.70 45.21 27.40
C ASP A 261 0.48 45.50 28.34
N ASP A 262 0.58 44.76 29.44
CA ASP A 262 1.61 44.89 30.47
C ASP A 262 2.93 44.16 30.11
N LEU A 263 2.95 43.35 29.03
CA LEU A 263 4.13 42.63 28.55
C LEU A 263 5.03 43.44 27.60
N GLY A 264 4.72 44.72 27.39
CA GLY A 264 5.54 45.65 26.62
C GLY A 264 5.13 45.85 25.16
N MET A 265 5.77 46.81 24.49
CA MET A 265 5.37 47.34 23.18
C MET A 265 5.37 46.27 22.05
N LEU A 266 6.19 45.23 22.16
CA LEU A 266 6.27 44.14 21.18
C LEU A 266 5.02 43.24 21.22
N ALA A 267 4.49 42.94 22.42
CA ALA A 267 3.29 42.14 22.58
C ALA A 267 2.03 42.85 22.03
N LYS A 268 1.96 44.18 22.15
CA LYS A 268 0.87 45.04 21.63
C LYS A 268 0.81 45.18 20.11
N VAL A 269 1.90 44.85 19.41
CA VAL A 269 1.95 44.87 17.94
C VAL A 269 1.71 43.46 17.40
N LEU A 270 2.29 42.45 18.05
CA LEU A 270 2.13 41.05 17.65
C LEU A 270 0.70 40.52 17.83
N ASN A 271 -0.08 41.04 18.79
CA ASN A 271 -1.47 40.62 18.98
C ASN A 271 -2.45 41.13 17.87
N LYS A 272 -2.01 42.06 17.00
CA LYS A 272 -2.79 42.58 15.86
C LYS A 272 -2.29 42.09 14.50
N ILE A 273 -1.40 41.10 14.50
CA ILE A 273 -0.79 40.53 13.30
C ILE A 273 -0.86 39.01 13.38
N ALA A 274 -1.17 38.36 12.26
CA ALA A 274 -1.05 36.91 12.10
C ALA A 274 -0.06 36.62 10.96
N VAL A 275 0.96 35.80 11.19
CA VAL A 275 1.90 35.36 10.15
C VAL A 275 1.99 33.86 10.18
N GLY A 276 1.63 33.21 9.08
CA GLY A 276 1.78 31.77 8.88
C GLY A 276 2.78 31.47 7.77
N TYR A 277 3.64 30.48 8.01
CA TYR A 277 4.51 29.86 7.01
C TYR A 277 4.37 28.34 7.06
N SER A 278 4.12 27.70 5.93
CA SER A 278 4.07 26.24 5.77
C SER A 278 5.00 25.82 4.64
N GLN A 279 5.80 24.78 4.87
CA GLN A 279 6.64 24.16 3.85
C GLN A 279 6.57 22.64 3.96
N ALA A 280 6.23 21.98 2.85
CA ALA A 280 6.23 20.53 2.71
C ALA A 280 7.20 20.11 1.60
N ASN A 281 8.21 19.31 1.94
CA ASN A 281 9.17 18.76 1.00
C ASN A 281 9.02 17.24 0.97
N SER A 282 8.58 16.67 -0.14
CA SER A 282 8.42 15.23 -0.31
C SER A 282 9.34 14.75 -1.43
N ASP A 283 10.27 13.86 -1.14
CA ASP A 283 11.23 13.29 -2.09
C ASP A 283 11.13 11.76 -2.07
N ALA A 284 10.80 11.17 -3.22
CA ALA A 284 10.77 9.73 -3.45
C ALA A 284 11.56 9.40 -4.72
N THR A 285 12.62 8.63 -4.58
CA THR A 285 13.56 8.36 -5.68
C THR A 285 13.94 6.89 -5.75
N ILE A 286 14.03 6.37 -6.97
CA ILE A 286 14.55 5.04 -7.30
C ILE A 286 15.58 5.20 -8.41
N ASP A 287 16.81 4.74 -8.15
CA ASP A 287 17.89 4.67 -9.12
C ASP A 287 18.29 3.20 -9.32
N VAL A 288 17.98 2.64 -10.49
CA VAL A 288 18.51 1.34 -10.94
C VAL A 288 19.62 1.65 -11.94
N ILE A 289 20.87 1.40 -11.56
CA ILE A 289 22.07 1.86 -12.27
C ILE A 289 23.17 0.80 -12.32
N GLY A 290 24.23 1.09 -13.07
CA GLY A 290 25.33 0.16 -13.28
C GLY A 290 24.89 -1.05 -14.11
N VAL A 291 25.59 -2.17 -13.98
CA VAL A 291 25.26 -3.41 -14.70
C VAL A 291 24.15 -4.23 -14.02
N SER A 292 23.20 -3.56 -13.38
CA SER A 292 22.11 -4.22 -12.64
C SER A 292 21.21 -5.02 -13.58
N ALA A 293 20.82 -6.21 -13.14
CA ALA A 293 19.95 -7.12 -13.89
C ALA A 293 18.77 -7.56 -13.02
N ILE A 294 17.55 -7.38 -13.53
CA ILE A 294 16.31 -7.84 -12.89
C ILE A 294 15.71 -8.91 -13.80
N ASP A 295 15.61 -10.15 -13.34
CA ASP A 295 14.99 -11.27 -14.04
C ASP A 295 13.85 -11.83 -13.20
N SER A 296 12.62 -11.70 -13.69
CA SER A 296 11.39 -12.08 -13.01
C SER A 296 10.58 -13.04 -13.88
N GLN A 297 10.14 -14.16 -13.30
CA GLN A 297 9.13 -15.03 -13.96
C GLN A 297 7.70 -14.46 -13.84
N GLY A 298 7.52 -13.36 -13.11
CA GLY A 298 6.29 -12.58 -13.02
C GLY A 298 6.44 -11.20 -13.65
N SER A 299 5.71 -10.22 -13.11
CA SER A 299 5.81 -8.80 -13.50
C SER A 299 6.89 -8.06 -12.70
N VAL A 300 7.39 -6.97 -13.28
CA VAL A 300 8.32 -6.06 -12.62
C VAL A 300 7.68 -4.68 -12.50
N ASP A 301 7.51 -4.21 -11.27
CA ASP A 301 6.98 -2.88 -10.97
C ASP A 301 8.05 -2.04 -10.27
N ILE A 302 8.40 -0.89 -10.86
CA ILE A 302 9.35 0.08 -10.32
C ILE A 302 8.64 1.43 -10.20
N VAL A 303 8.31 1.84 -8.97
CA VAL A 303 7.40 2.96 -8.71
C VAL A 303 7.94 3.90 -7.65
N SER A 304 8.19 5.16 -8.02
CA SER A 304 8.38 6.24 -7.05
C SER A 304 7.07 7.02 -6.88
N GLU A 305 6.65 7.27 -5.65
CA GLU A 305 5.46 8.04 -5.30
C GLU A 305 5.78 9.12 -4.27
N SER A 306 5.44 10.38 -4.58
CA SER A 306 5.69 11.52 -3.71
C SER A 306 4.44 12.37 -3.51
N SER A 307 4.10 12.72 -2.28
CA SER A 307 2.95 13.55 -1.92
C SER A 307 3.33 14.67 -0.95
N ALA A 308 3.15 15.92 -1.35
CA ALA A 308 3.40 17.08 -0.47
C ALA A 308 2.13 17.92 -0.28
N VAL A 309 1.72 18.11 0.96
CA VAL A 309 0.60 18.99 1.37
C VAL A 309 1.14 20.14 2.20
N ALA A 310 1.09 21.36 1.67
CA ALA A 310 1.47 22.59 2.37
C ALA A 310 0.25 23.51 2.55
N GLY A 311 -0.31 23.52 3.77
CA GLY A 311 -1.47 24.34 4.11
C GLY A 311 -1.16 25.41 5.15
N VAL A 312 -1.61 26.65 4.94
CA VAL A 312 -1.53 27.70 5.95
C VAL A 312 -2.75 28.62 5.96
N SER A 313 -3.31 28.83 7.14
CA SER A 313 -4.35 29.84 7.36
C SER A 313 -3.91 30.86 8.41
N ALA A 314 -3.76 32.12 8.00
CA ALA A 314 -3.46 33.23 8.90
C ALA A 314 -4.70 34.12 9.05
N ALA A 315 -5.17 34.32 10.29
CA ALA A 315 -6.34 35.14 10.56
C ALA A 315 -6.10 36.13 11.71
N THR A 316 -6.36 37.41 11.47
CA THR A 316 -6.31 38.45 12.50
C THR A 316 -7.72 38.87 12.87
N ARG A 317 -8.05 38.78 14.17
CA ARG A 317 -9.36 39.15 14.70
C ARG A 317 -9.22 40.26 15.75
N LEU A 318 -9.85 41.40 15.50
CA LEU A 318 -9.81 42.56 16.40
C LEU A 318 -11.20 42.89 16.92
N ASN A 319 -11.28 43.53 18.09
CA ASN A 319 -12.52 43.96 18.74
C ASN A 319 -13.52 42.80 19.01
N THR A 320 -13.02 41.59 19.25
CA THR A 320 -13.84 40.37 19.43
C THR A 320 -14.55 40.28 20.80
N GLY A 321 -14.22 41.15 21.76
CA GLY A 321 -14.86 41.19 23.07
C GLY A 321 -16.21 41.92 23.06
N GLN A 322 -17.16 41.49 23.91
CA GLN A 322 -18.34 42.32 24.20
C GLN A 322 -17.87 43.65 24.82
N PRO A 323 -18.27 44.82 24.30
CA PRO A 323 -17.88 46.09 24.89
C PRO A 323 -18.38 46.11 26.34
N LYS A 324 -17.44 46.23 27.29
CA LYS A 324 -17.80 46.49 28.69
C LYS A 324 -18.66 47.77 28.73
N PRO A 325 -19.74 47.83 29.54
CA PRO A 325 -20.56 49.04 29.62
C PRO A 325 -19.69 50.28 29.89
N GLY A 326 -19.66 51.20 28.92
CA GLY A 326 -18.84 52.43 28.99
C GLY A 326 -17.45 52.38 28.34
N GLN A 327 -17.04 51.26 27.74
CA GLN A 327 -15.87 51.19 26.85
C GLN A 327 -16.31 51.15 25.39
N SER A 328 -15.81 52.09 24.58
CA SER A 328 -15.96 52.06 23.12
C SER A 328 -14.97 51.05 22.54
N ALA A 329 -15.39 50.35 21.48
CA ALA A 329 -14.48 49.56 20.65
C ALA A 329 -13.36 50.45 20.08
N ASP A 330 -12.20 49.85 19.75
CA ASP A 330 -11.07 50.59 19.21
C ASP A 330 -11.35 51.01 17.75
N SER A 331 -11.89 52.22 17.58
CA SER A 331 -12.19 52.80 16.27
C SER A 331 -10.95 53.00 15.39
N LYS A 332 -9.74 52.80 15.95
CA LYS A 332 -8.47 52.87 15.23
C LYS A 332 -7.89 51.49 14.91
N ALA A 333 -8.58 50.40 15.27
CA ALA A 333 -8.12 49.04 15.05
C ALA A 333 -7.74 48.79 13.58
N PHE A 334 -6.52 48.31 13.35
CA PHE A 334 -6.04 47.86 12.06
C PHE A 334 -5.41 46.48 12.20
N GLY A 335 -5.84 45.53 11.37
CA GLY A 335 -5.37 44.15 11.41
C GLY A 335 -4.57 43.77 10.17
N PHE A 336 -3.57 42.90 10.35
CA PHE A 336 -2.75 42.41 9.25
C PHE A 336 -2.58 40.90 9.32
N SER A 337 -2.70 40.19 8.20
CA SER A 337 -2.49 38.74 8.14
C SER A 337 -1.63 38.36 6.93
N VAL A 338 -0.64 37.50 7.12
CA VAL A 338 0.22 36.97 6.06
C VAL A 338 0.24 35.47 6.12
N ALA A 339 0.05 34.81 4.98
CA ALA A 339 0.10 33.37 4.85
C ALA A 339 1.01 32.99 3.67
N VAL A 340 2.02 32.17 3.93
CA VAL A 340 2.99 31.69 2.94
C VAL A 340 3.01 30.17 2.96
N SER A 341 2.71 29.51 1.85
CA SER A 341 2.81 28.06 1.70
C SER A 341 3.73 27.69 0.55
N VAL A 342 4.61 26.71 0.80
CA VAL A 342 5.56 26.18 -0.18
C VAL A 342 5.43 24.66 -0.21
N SER A 343 5.21 24.08 -1.38
CA SER A 343 5.28 22.63 -1.56
C SER A 343 6.33 22.27 -2.62
N ASP A 344 7.20 21.33 -2.27
CA ASP A 344 8.21 20.76 -3.15
C ASP A 344 7.95 19.25 -3.23
N THR A 345 7.64 18.75 -4.43
CA THR A 345 7.34 17.33 -4.69
C THR A 345 8.33 16.77 -5.71
N THR A 346 9.17 15.83 -5.28
CA THR A 346 10.09 15.08 -6.15
C THR A 346 9.68 13.62 -6.18
N ALA A 347 9.36 13.09 -7.37
CA ALA A 347 9.18 11.67 -7.63
C ALA A 347 10.05 11.30 -8.84
N LYS A 348 11.10 10.49 -8.64
CA LYS A 348 11.96 10.07 -9.76
C LYS A 348 12.19 8.58 -9.78
N THR A 349 12.07 8.03 -10.98
CA THR A 349 12.46 6.66 -11.26
C THR A 349 13.42 6.69 -12.44
N TYR A 350 14.62 6.18 -12.25
CA TYR A 350 15.66 6.13 -13.27
C TYR A 350 16.17 4.72 -13.46
N LEU A 351 16.06 4.22 -14.70
CA LEU A 351 16.66 2.98 -15.15
C LEU A 351 17.83 3.33 -16.09
N GLY A 352 19.06 3.13 -15.63
CA GLY A 352 20.28 3.54 -16.32
C GLY A 352 20.60 2.70 -17.57
N PRO A 353 21.49 3.19 -18.45
CA PRO A 353 21.73 2.60 -19.77
C PRO A 353 22.34 1.19 -19.78
N ASP A 354 23.07 0.81 -18.72
CA ASP A 354 23.72 -0.49 -18.62
C ASP A 354 22.86 -1.52 -17.87
N THR A 355 21.63 -1.17 -17.54
CA THR A 355 20.71 -2.04 -16.79
C THR A 355 19.84 -2.87 -17.73
N ALA A 356 19.46 -4.06 -17.27
CA ALA A 356 18.57 -4.95 -18.01
C ALA A 356 17.41 -5.43 -17.11
N VAL A 357 16.18 -5.31 -17.61
CA VAL A 357 14.97 -5.82 -16.94
C VAL A 357 14.31 -6.84 -17.86
N THR A 358 14.23 -8.07 -17.40
CA THR A 358 13.50 -9.17 -18.06
C THR A 358 12.35 -9.60 -17.16
N ALA A 359 11.13 -9.58 -17.69
CA ALA A 359 9.94 -10.03 -16.97
C ALA A 359 9.12 -10.99 -17.85
N TYR A 360 8.64 -12.09 -17.27
CA TYR A 360 7.66 -12.96 -17.93
C TYR A 360 6.23 -12.47 -17.79
N GLY A 361 6.01 -11.36 -17.10
CA GLY A 361 4.79 -10.55 -17.04
C GLY A 361 5.01 -9.17 -17.65
N ASN A 362 4.37 -8.15 -17.08
CA ASN A 362 4.51 -6.75 -17.50
C ASN A 362 5.75 -6.11 -16.85
N VAL A 363 6.28 -5.06 -17.47
CA VAL A 363 7.28 -4.18 -16.85
C VAL A 363 6.70 -2.78 -16.77
N ASN A 364 6.50 -2.28 -15.55
CA ASN A 364 6.01 -0.92 -15.30
C ASN A 364 7.09 -0.09 -14.61
N VAL A 365 7.39 1.09 -15.17
CA VAL A 365 8.35 2.05 -14.60
C VAL A 365 7.65 3.40 -14.48
N ASN A 366 7.32 3.78 -13.25
CA ASN A 366 6.46 4.93 -12.98
C ASN A 366 7.09 5.90 -11.97
N ALA A 367 6.78 7.18 -12.16
CA ALA A 367 6.98 8.24 -11.17
C ALA A 367 5.67 8.98 -10.98
N LEU A 368 5.15 8.99 -9.75
CA LEU A 368 3.85 9.53 -9.37
C LEU A 368 4.06 10.68 -8.38
N GLY A 369 3.60 11.88 -8.72
CA GLY A 369 3.70 13.04 -7.84
C GLY A 369 2.35 13.70 -7.60
N SER A 370 2.06 14.02 -6.35
CA SER A 370 0.91 14.85 -5.94
C SER A 370 1.37 16.01 -5.07
N SER A 371 0.87 17.21 -5.37
CA SER A 371 1.18 18.42 -4.61
C SER A 371 -0.11 19.17 -4.32
N SER A 372 -0.31 19.58 -3.06
CA SER A 372 -1.45 20.38 -2.63
C SER A 372 -0.96 21.56 -1.81
N ASN A 373 -1.24 22.77 -2.27
CA ASN A 373 -0.82 23.99 -1.60
C ASN A 373 -1.99 24.94 -1.37
N SER A 374 -2.10 25.45 -0.15
CA SER A 374 -3.15 26.39 0.23
C SER A 374 -2.61 27.46 1.17
N ALA A 375 -2.62 28.72 0.72
CA ALA A 375 -2.42 29.89 1.57
C ALA A 375 -3.72 30.70 1.68
N ALA A 376 -4.16 30.95 2.92
CA ALA A 376 -5.30 31.80 3.21
C ALA A 376 -4.93 32.87 4.24
N ALA A 377 -5.21 34.14 3.93
CA ALA A 377 -4.99 35.26 4.83
C ALA A 377 -6.29 36.05 5.01
N GLY A 378 -6.73 36.26 6.25
CA GLY A 378 -7.97 36.93 6.57
C GLY A 378 -7.84 37.95 7.71
N VAL A 379 -8.59 39.05 7.61
CA VAL A 379 -8.73 40.02 8.70
C VAL A 379 -10.21 40.22 9.00
N SER A 380 -10.57 40.17 10.28
CA SER A 380 -11.91 40.45 10.78
C SER A 380 -11.83 41.49 11.89
N ILE A 381 -12.56 42.59 11.73
CA ILE A 381 -12.62 43.66 12.73
C ILE A 381 -14.09 43.86 13.09
N TYR A 382 -14.42 43.55 14.33
CA TYR A 382 -15.79 43.64 14.84
C TYR A 382 -16.03 45.04 15.42
N VAL A 383 -17.22 45.65 15.28
CA VAL A 383 -17.58 46.94 15.92
C VAL A 383 -16.53 48.07 15.76
N ASP A 384 -16.71 48.96 14.77
CA ASP A 384 -15.89 50.16 14.55
C ASP A 384 -14.36 49.94 14.52
N GLY A 385 -13.77 49.93 13.32
CA GLY A 385 -12.31 49.89 13.14
C GLY A 385 -11.88 50.53 11.83
N THR A 386 -10.56 50.77 11.70
CA THR A 386 -9.98 51.48 10.54
C THR A 386 -10.01 50.63 9.27
N GLY A 387 -9.68 49.34 9.36
CA GLY A 387 -9.57 48.43 8.21
C GLY A 387 -8.48 47.38 8.40
N GLY A 388 -8.27 46.51 7.42
CA GLY A 388 -7.25 45.48 7.50
C GLY A 388 -6.76 45.01 6.15
N ALA A 389 -5.62 44.31 6.14
CA ALA A 389 -5.03 43.74 4.93
C ALA A 389 -4.58 42.30 5.15
N GLY A 390 -4.89 41.44 4.18
CA GLY A 390 -4.45 40.05 4.13
C GLY A 390 -3.61 39.80 2.88
N LEU A 391 -2.48 39.10 3.03
CA LEU A 391 -1.61 38.68 1.94
C LEU A 391 -1.41 37.16 2.00
N ALA A 392 -1.70 36.48 0.90
CA ALA A 392 -1.49 35.04 0.75
C ALA A 392 -0.55 34.79 -0.43
N PHE A 393 0.45 33.93 -0.23
CA PHE A 393 1.39 33.49 -1.25
C PHE A 393 1.52 31.98 -1.19
N GLY A 394 1.31 31.31 -2.32
CA GLY A 394 1.55 29.88 -2.51
C GLY A 394 2.59 29.69 -3.61
N ASN A 395 3.54 28.79 -3.41
CA ASN A 395 4.49 28.36 -4.42
C ASN A 395 4.61 26.83 -4.44
N ASP A 396 4.50 26.26 -5.63
CA ASP A 396 4.51 24.82 -5.85
C ASP A 396 5.62 24.47 -6.85
N SER A 397 6.47 23.53 -6.49
CA SER A 397 7.46 22.93 -7.37
C SER A 397 7.24 21.42 -7.43
N ALA A 398 7.18 20.87 -8.64
CA ALA A 398 7.05 19.43 -8.84
C ALA A 398 8.07 18.97 -9.89
N ASP A 399 8.86 17.96 -9.53
CA ASP A 399 9.77 17.23 -10.41
C ASP A 399 9.35 15.75 -10.40
N VAL A 400 8.56 15.37 -11.40
CA VAL A 400 7.99 14.03 -11.57
C VAL A 400 8.52 13.45 -12.86
N THR A 401 9.47 12.52 -12.75
CA THR A 401 10.26 12.07 -13.90
C THR A 401 10.52 10.56 -13.85
N ALA A 402 10.10 9.84 -14.88
CA ALA A 402 10.53 8.47 -15.16
C ALA A 402 11.44 8.48 -16.39
N ILE A 403 12.68 8.01 -16.25
CA ILE A 403 13.65 7.89 -17.36
C ILE A 403 14.05 6.42 -17.47
N VAL A 404 13.94 5.88 -18.68
CA VAL A 404 14.25 4.49 -19.01
C VAL A 404 15.28 4.51 -20.13
N ASP A 405 16.56 4.39 -19.77
CA ASP A 405 17.68 4.34 -20.70
C ASP A 405 18.24 2.91 -20.89
N GLY A 406 17.85 1.97 -20.02
CA GLY A 406 18.26 0.55 -20.07
C GLY A 406 17.41 -0.34 -20.99
N ASP A 407 17.75 -1.63 -21.04
CA ASP A 407 17.06 -2.64 -21.85
C ASP A 407 15.87 -3.25 -21.08
N ILE A 408 14.68 -3.25 -21.68
CA ILE A 408 13.48 -3.92 -21.15
C ILE A 408 13.05 -5.03 -22.10
N THR A 409 12.90 -6.25 -21.57
CA THR A 409 12.36 -7.41 -22.27
C THR A 409 11.17 -7.97 -21.49
N SER A 410 9.97 -7.87 -22.06
CA SER A 410 8.79 -8.62 -21.57
C SER A 410 8.61 -9.89 -22.42
N VAL A 411 8.51 -11.05 -21.77
CA VAL A 411 8.37 -12.36 -22.43
C VAL A 411 6.91 -12.70 -22.72
N VAL A 412 5.94 -12.05 -22.06
CA VAL A 412 4.57 -12.02 -22.59
C VAL A 412 4.61 -11.18 -23.84
N GLY A 413 4.44 -11.82 -25.00
CA GLY A 413 4.29 -11.09 -26.26
C GLY A 413 3.21 -10.03 -26.09
N ALA A 414 3.44 -8.85 -26.67
CA ALA A 414 2.43 -7.79 -26.72
C ALA A 414 1.05 -8.38 -27.02
N ALA A 415 0.03 -7.98 -26.26
CA ALA A 415 -1.35 -8.45 -26.44
C ALA A 415 -1.68 -8.43 -27.93
N THR A 416 -1.78 -9.62 -28.53
CA THR A 416 -1.91 -9.73 -29.97
C THR A 416 -3.39 -9.63 -30.27
N THR A 417 -3.82 -8.49 -30.81
CA THR A 417 -5.21 -8.33 -31.25
C THR A 417 -5.49 -9.32 -32.38
N LEU A 418 -6.39 -10.27 -32.13
CA LEU A 418 -6.90 -11.17 -33.15
C LEU A 418 -8.20 -10.59 -33.70
N GLU A 419 -8.16 -10.12 -34.95
CA GLU A 419 -9.38 -9.73 -35.63
C GLU A 419 -10.30 -10.94 -35.79
N LEU A 420 -11.56 -10.78 -35.42
CA LEU A 420 -12.61 -11.79 -35.57
C LEU A 420 -13.64 -11.35 -36.63
N PRO A 421 -13.46 -11.71 -37.91
CA PRO A 421 -14.46 -11.46 -38.92
C PRO A 421 -15.74 -12.24 -38.61
N VAL A 422 -16.90 -11.58 -38.58
CA VAL A 422 -18.21 -12.24 -38.33
C VAL A 422 -18.47 -13.43 -39.30
N ARG A 423 -17.92 -13.36 -40.52
CA ARG A 423 -18.00 -14.44 -41.52
C ARG A 423 -17.29 -15.74 -41.11
N ASN A 424 -16.37 -15.68 -40.15
CA ASN A 424 -15.60 -16.81 -39.68
C ASN A 424 -16.30 -17.58 -38.55
N ILE A 425 -17.47 -17.12 -38.11
CA ILE A 425 -18.26 -17.80 -37.09
C ILE A 425 -19.09 -18.90 -37.75
N VAL A 426 -18.76 -20.15 -37.44
CA VAL A 426 -19.47 -21.33 -37.94
C VAL A 426 -20.54 -21.71 -36.92
N ARG A 427 -21.72 -21.07 -37.07
CA ARG A 427 -22.84 -21.24 -36.12
C ARG A 427 -23.36 -22.67 -35.98
N ALA A 428 -23.17 -23.52 -37.00
CA ALA A 428 -23.64 -24.91 -36.94
C ALA A 428 -22.88 -25.73 -35.89
N ASP A 429 -21.60 -25.42 -35.68
CA ASP A 429 -20.68 -26.22 -34.88
C ASP A 429 -20.20 -25.46 -33.62
N ASN A 430 -20.71 -24.24 -33.40
CA ASN A 430 -20.24 -23.31 -32.37
C ASN A 430 -18.72 -23.09 -32.41
N THR A 431 -18.12 -23.10 -33.60
CA THR A 431 -16.68 -22.88 -33.79
C THR A 431 -16.41 -21.54 -34.47
N ILE A 432 -15.19 -21.06 -34.30
CA ILE A 432 -14.65 -19.88 -34.93
C ILE A 432 -13.47 -20.32 -35.80
N PHE A 433 -13.52 -20.01 -37.09
CA PHE A 433 -12.43 -20.24 -38.03
C PHE A 433 -11.37 -19.12 -37.92
N LEU A 434 -10.20 -19.44 -37.38
CA LEU A 434 -9.05 -18.55 -37.26
C LEU A 434 -7.84 -19.29 -37.81
N PRO A 435 -7.50 -19.13 -39.10
CA PRO A 435 -6.47 -19.95 -39.73
C PRO A 435 -5.09 -19.72 -39.11
N GLY A 436 -4.43 -20.80 -38.70
CA GLY A 436 -3.11 -20.77 -38.07
C GLY A 436 -3.05 -19.92 -36.79
N HIS A 437 -4.09 -19.97 -35.96
CA HIS A 437 -4.25 -19.07 -34.80
C HIS A 437 -3.14 -19.17 -33.75
N GLY A 438 -2.42 -20.30 -33.65
CA GLY A 438 -1.33 -20.49 -32.69
C GLY A 438 -1.74 -20.58 -31.21
N LEU A 439 -2.99 -20.23 -30.89
CA LEU A 439 -3.63 -20.39 -29.58
C LEU A 439 -3.61 -21.84 -29.08
N LYS A 440 -3.66 -22.00 -27.76
CA LYS A 440 -3.77 -23.26 -27.03
C LYS A 440 -5.07 -23.30 -26.24
N THR A 441 -5.57 -24.51 -25.98
CA THR A 441 -6.71 -24.69 -25.08
C THR A 441 -6.35 -24.18 -23.68
N GLY A 442 -7.16 -23.27 -23.15
CA GLY A 442 -6.95 -22.60 -21.87
C GLY A 442 -6.53 -21.14 -21.96
N ASP A 443 -6.03 -20.68 -23.12
CA ASP A 443 -5.66 -19.28 -23.35
C ASP A 443 -6.86 -18.36 -23.07
N GLU A 444 -6.61 -17.19 -22.48
CA GLU A 444 -7.62 -16.19 -22.16
C GLU A 444 -7.68 -15.11 -23.25
N LEU A 445 -8.89 -14.73 -23.65
CA LEU A 445 -9.17 -13.69 -24.63
C LEU A 445 -10.23 -12.74 -24.09
N LEU A 446 -9.96 -11.44 -24.17
CA LEU A 446 -10.97 -10.40 -23.95
C LEU A 446 -11.74 -10.18 -25.25
N TYR A 447 -13.06 -10.38 -25.25
CA TYR A 447 -13.88 -10.06 -26.40
C TYR A 447 -14.21 -8.56 -26.41
N VAL A 448 -13.82 -7.87 -27.49
CA VAL A 448 -14.15 -6.46 -27.71
C VAL A 448 -14.98 -6.29 -28.98
N SER A 449 -16.13 -5.64 -28.87
CA SER A 449 -17.06 -5.38 -29.98
C SER A 449 -16.91 -3.95 -30.53
N GLU A 450 -15.72 -3.60 -31.03
CA GLU A 450 -15.44 -2.25 -31.55
C GLU A 450 -14.91 -2.27 -32.99
N ASN A 451 -14.97 -1.11 -33.67
CA ASN A 451 -14.31 -0.93 -34.96
C ASN A 451 -12.88 -0.43 -34.76
N PRO A 452 -11.83 -1.23 -35.05
CA PRO A 452 -10.46 -0.76 -34.91
C PRO A 452 -10.09 0.37 -35.90
N ASP A 453 -10.88 0.58 -36.97
CA ASP A 453 -10.59 1.54 -38.05
C ASP A 453 -11.28 2.92 -37.92
N LYS A 454 -11.91 3.25 -36.78
CA LYS A 454 -12.55 4.56 -36.57
C LYS A 454 -12.06 5.24 -35.29
N ASP A 455 -11.66 6.51 -35.41
CA ASP A 455 -11.27 7.42 -34.31
C ASP A 455 -12.39 7.70 -33.27
N ASN A 456 -13.56 7.10 -33.44
CA ASN A 456 -14.68 7.20 -32.52
C ASN A 456 -15.37 5.81 -32.48
N PRO A 457 -15.15 5.00 -31.44
CA PRO A 457 -15.70 3.65 -31.38
C PRO A 457 -17.22 3.74 -31.27
N GLU A 458 -17.90 3.40 -32.35
CA GLU A 458 -19.31 3.03 -32.28
C GLU A 458 -19.34 1.55 -31.93
N ASP A 459 -19.99 1.20 -30.81
CA ASP A 459 -20.16 -0.19 -30.39
C ASP A 459 -20.82 -0.99 -31.53
N TYR A 460 -20.15 -2.05 -31.98
CA TYR A 460 -20.80 -3.05 -32.82
C TYR A 460 -21.73 -3.89 -31.97
N ALA A 461 -22.80 -4.42 -32.59
CA ALA A 461 -23.63 -5.41 -31.93
C ALA A 461 -22.80 -6.66 -31.62
N ASP A 462 -22.94 -7.16 -30.39
CA ASP A 462 -22.30 -8.39 -29.94
C ASP A 462 -22.53 -9.56 -30.91
N ILE A 463 -21.50 -10.35 -31.12
CA ILE A 463 -21.60 -11.64 -31.77
C ILE A 463 -22.38 -12.56 -30.83
N GLY A 464 -23.53 -13.06 -31.27
CA GLY A 464 -24.44 -13.86 -30.44
C GLY A 464 -23.74 -15.00 -29.68
N GLY A 465 -23.84 -14.96 -28.34
CA GLY A 465 -23.16 -15.87 -27.42
C GLY A 465 -21.91 -15.27 -26.76
N LEU A 466 -21.39 -14.16 -27.30
CA LEU A 466 -20.34 -13.35 -26.71
C LEU A 466 -20.94 -12.03 -26.18
N SER A 467 -20.22 -11.38 -25.27
CA SER A 467 -20.61 -10.13 -24.62
C SER A 467 -19.40 -9.25 -24.49
N ASN A 468 -19.48 -8.03 -25.03
CA ASN A 468 -18.37 -7.07 -25.01
C ASN A 468 -17.77 -6.88 -23.61
N GLY A 469 -16.44 -6.86 -23.53
CA GLY A 469 -15.70 -6.71 -22.28
C GLY A 469 -15.66 -7.95 -21.40
N LEU A 470 -16.20 -9.08 -21.86
CA LEU A 470 -16.10 -10.36 -21.13
C LEU A 470 -14.88 -11.16 -21.59
N GLU A 471 -14.23 -11.79 -20.62
CA GLU A 471 -13.15 -12.75 -20.86
C GLU A 471 -13.71 -14.13 -21.23
N TYR A 472 -13.06 -14.77 -22.20
CA TYR A 472 -13.34 -16.11 -22.66
C TYR A 472 -12.07 -16.93 -22.67
N ARG A 473 -12.22 -18.24 -22.45
CA ARG A 473 -11.14 -19.21 -22.60
C ARG A 473 -11.25 -19.93 -23.93
N VAL A 474 -10.10 -20.12 -24.57
CA VAL A 474 -9.97 -20.83 -25.84
C VAL A 474 -10.10 -22.33 -25.62
N ILE A 475 -10.86 -22.98 -26.48
CA ILE A 475 -10.87 -24.43 -26.67
C ILE A 475 -10.43 -24.68 -28.12
N VAL A 476 -9.23 -25.22 -28.30
CA VAL A 476 -8.72 -25.52 -29.65
C VAL A 476 -9.40 -26.79 -30.16
N VAL A 477 -10.01 -26.68 -31.34
CA VAL A 477 -10.64 -27.81 -32.05
C VAL A 477 -9.64 -28.45 -33.01
N ASP A 478 -8.95 -27.61 -33.79
CA ASP A 478 -7.86 -27.98 -34.70
C ASP A 478 -6.97 -26.74 -34.99
N ASP A 479 -6.02 -26.85 -35.91
CA ASP A 479 -5.05 -25.78 -36.23
C ASP A 479 -5.71 -24.47 -36.75
N ASP A 480 -6.95 -24.54 -37.24
CA ASP A 480 -7.67 -23.42 -37.84
C ASP A 480 -9.01 -23.10 -37.15
N HIS A 481 -9.41 -23.86 -36.11
CA HIS A 481 -10.71 -23.69 -35.45
C HIS A 481 -10.61 -23.70 -33.92
N ILE A 482 -11.33 -22.76 -33.30
CA ILE A 482 -11.47 -22.68 -31.84
C ILE A 482 -12.95 -22.61 -31.43
N GLN A 483 -13.21 -22.88 -30.15
CA GLN A 483 -14.43 -22.49 -29.45
C GLN A 483 -14.06 -21.60 -28.26
N LEU A 484 -15.04 -20.85 -27.76
CA LEU A 484 -14.88 -19.98 -26.61
C LEU A 484 -15.83 -20.44 -25.49
N ALA A 485 -15.32 -20.45 -24.26
CA ALA A 485 -16.10 -20.75 -23.07
C ALA A 485 -15.86 -19.71 -21.99
N THR A 486 -16.90 -19.39 -21.20
CA THR A 486 -16.79 -18.47 -20.07
C THR A 486 -16.17 -19.12 -18.82
N THR A 487 -15.96 -20.45 -18.86
CA THR A 487 -15.40 -21.23 -17.75
C THR A 487 -14.38 -22.23 -18.27
N GLN A 488 -13.57 -22.78 -17.37
CA GLN A 488 -12.62 -23.83 -17.70
C GLN A 488 -13.33 -25.05 -18.29
N SER A 489 -12.78 -25.58 -19.39
CA SER A 489 -13.27 -26.84 -19.97
C SER A 489 -12.86 -28.01 -19.08
N ILE A 490 -13.74 -29.01 -18.97
CA ILE A 490 -13.43 -30.27 -18.30
C ILE A 490 -12.98 -31.25 -19.37
N GLU A 491 -11.70 -31.65 -19.33
CA GLU A 491 -11.19 -32.71 -20.19
C GLU A 491 -11.62 -34.07 -19.63
N LEU A 492 -12.43 -34.80 -20.41
CA LEU A 492 -12.87 -36.14 -20.03
C LEU A 492 -11.97 -37.19 -20.67
N ASP A 493 -11.10 -37.78 -19.85
CA ASP A 493 -10.28 -38.90 -20.28
C ASP A 493 -11.05 -40.22 -20.13
N ALA A 494 -11.44 -40.79 -21.27
CA ALA A 494 -12.09 -42.10 -21.29
C ALA A 494 -11.08 -43.28 -21.22
N ARG A 495 -9.77 -43.02 -21.19
CA ARG A 495 -8.75 -44.07 -21.05
C ARG A 495 -8.93 -44.78 -19.70
N GLY A 496 -9.22 -46.07 -19.75
CA GLY A 496 -9.49 -46.88 -18.55
C GLY A 496 -10.97 -47.06 -18.23
N THR A 497 -11.89 -46.41 -18.96
CA THR A 497 -13.32 -46.73 -18.89
C THR A 497 -13.59 -48.06 -19.61
N ARG A 498 -14.61 -48.82 -19.17
CA ARG A 498 -15.05 -50.02 -19.90
C ARG A 498 -15.83 -49.59 -21.14
N PRO A 499 -15.73 -50.28 -22.29
CA PRO A 499 -16.42 -49.90 -23.53
C PRO A 499 -17.95 -49.73 -23.44
N ASN A 500 -18.57 -50.22 -22.37
CA ASN A 500 -20.02 -50.12 -22.12
C ASN A 500 -20.33 -49.48 -20.76
N ALA A 501 -19.37 -48.83 -20.11
CA ALA A 501 -19.63 -48.09 -18.88
C ALA A 501 -20.46 -46.84 -19.22
N ILE A 502 -21.64 -46.72 -18.60
CA ILE A 502 -22.46 -45.51 -18.71
C ILE A 502 -21.98 -44.57 -17.62
N HIS A 503 -21.36 -43.47 -18.04
CA HIS A 503 -21.06 -42.33 -17.19
C HIS A 503 -22.09 -41.25 -17.50
N GLN A 504 -22.79 -40.76 -16.49
CA GLN A 504 -23.81 -39.73 -16.66
C GLN A 504 -23.38 -38.49 -15.90
N PHE A 505 -23.29 -37.38 -16.64
CA PHE A 505 -23.31 -36.05 -16.04
C PHE A 505 -24.78 -35.62 -15.97
N THR A 506 -25.21 -35.21 -14.79
CA THR A 506 -26.54 -34.63 -14.62
C THR A 506 -26.34 -33.20 -14.16
N LEU A 507 -26.99 -32.26 -14.82
CA LEU A 507 -26.99 -30.87 -14.39
C LEU A 507 -27.64 -30.81 -13.01
N GLN A 508 -26.92 -30.32 -12.01
CA GLN A 508 -27.51 -30.04 -10.71
C GLN A 508 -28.37 -28.78 -10.84
N GLN A 509 -29.68 -28.94 -10.72
CA GLN A 509 -30.59 -27.81 -10.62
C GLN A 509 -30.74 -27.41 -9.16
N THR A 510 -30.33 -26.18 -8.83
CA THR A 510 -30.51 -25.60 -7.50
C THR A 510 -31.84 -24.85 -7.47
N VAL A 511 -32.64 -25.10 -6.44
CA VAL A 511 -33.89 -24.38 -6.20
C VAL A 511 -33.79 -23.73 -4.83
N GLU A 512 -33.81 -22.41 -4.84
CA GLU A 512 -33.90 -21.60 -3.63
C GLU A 512 -35.36 -21.33 -3.30
N PHE A 513 -35.70 -21.37 -2.01
CA PHE A 513 -37.04 -21.05 -1.53
C PHE A 513 -36.96 -20.40 -0.14
N ASP A 514 -37.94 -19.56 0.18
CA ASP A 514 -38.06 -18.98 1.52
C ASP A 514 -38.77 -19.98 2.45
N PRO A 515 -38.11 -20.48 3.51
CA PRO A 515 -38.69 -21.46 4.40
C PRO A 515 -39.93 -20.98 5.14
N ALA A 516 -40.09 -19.66 5.36
CA ALA A 516 -41.28 -19.10 6.01
C ALA A 516 -42.56 -19.30 5.18
N SER A 517 -42.42 -19.49 3.87
CA SER A 517 -43.54 -19.67 2.93
C SER A 517 -43.63 -21.08 2.35
N ALA A 518 -42.51 -21.80 2.26
CA ALA A 518 -42.43 -23.11 1.63
C ALA A 518 -42.76 -24.28 2.58
N VAL A 519 -42.59 -24.13 3.89
CA VAL A 519 -42.77 -25.23 4.85
C VAL A 519 -44.21 -25.32 5.32
N ASP A 520 -44.90 -26.41 4.96
CA ASP A 520 -46.18 -26.81 5.53
C ASP A 520 -45.94 -27.79 6.70
N SER A 521 -45.72 -27.22 7.88
CA SER A 521 -45.44 -27.97 9.11
C SER A 521 -46.62 -28.77 9.65
N ALA A 522 -47.85 -28.51 9.17
CA ALA A 522 -49.02 -29.27 9.59
C ALA A 522 -49.11 -30.62 8.88
N ASN A 523 -48.50 -30.75 7.70
CA ASN A 523 -48.55 -31.94 6.85
C ASN A 523 -47.15 -32.55 6.57
N ASP A 524 -46.09 -32.01 7.17
CA ASP A 524 -44.68 -32.38 6.92
C ASP A 524 -44.31 -32.32 5.43
N ARG A 525 -44.70 -31.23 4.75
CA ARG A 525 -44.43 -31.03 3.31
C ARG A 525 -43.66 -29.76 3.04
N LEU A 526 -42.88 -29.79 1.96
CA LEU A 526 -42.21 -28.62 1.41
C LEU A 526 -42.84 -28.26 0.06
N GLN A 527 -43.33 -27.03 -0.06
CA GLN A 527 -43.82 -26.45 -1.31
C GLN A 527 -42.68 -25.68 -1.99
N VAL A 528 -42.05 -26.33 -2.96
CA VAL A 528 -41.04 -25.69 -3.82
C VAL A 528 -41.66 -25.25 -5.15
N PRO A 529 -41.11 -24.21 -5.82
CA PRO A 529 -41.48 -23.87 -7.19
C PRO A 529 -41.48 -25.11 -8.10
N ALA A 530 -42.36 -25.13 -9.11
CA ALA A 530 -42.55 -26.30 -9.97
C ALA A 530 -41.22 -26.76 -10.58
N ILE A 531 -40.74 -27.90 -10.09
CA ILE A 531 -39.61 -28.65 -10.61
C ILE A 531 -40.09 -30.06 -10.94
N ASP A 532 -39.60 -30.59 -12.06
CA ASP A 532 -39.91 -31.95 -12.51
C ASP A 532 -39.15 -32.99 -11.66
N LEU A 533 -39.36 -32.99 -10.34
CA LEU A 533 -38.86 -34.05 -9.45
C LEU A 533 -39.74 -35.28 -9.61
N ALA A 534 -39.17 -36.33 -10.20
CA ALA A 534 -39.78 -37.66 -10.17
C ALA A 534 -39.82 -38.20 -8.73
N GLU A 535 -40.84 -39.01 -8.42
CA GLU A 535 -40.88 -39.76 -7.16
C GLU A 535 -39.62 -40.64 -7.05
N GLY A 536 -38.90 -40.51 -5.93
CA GLY A 536 -37.62 -41.17 -5.69
C GLY A 536 -36.38 -40.41 -6.20
N ALA A 537 -36.52 -39.19 -6.73
CA ALA A 537 -35.37 -38.37 -7.08
C ALA A 537 -34.54 -38.00 -5.83
N LEU A 538 -33.22 -38.07 -5.93
CA LEU A 538 -32.31 -37.64 -4.86
C LEU A 538 -32.19 -36.12 -4.86
N VAL A 539 -32.39 -35.50 -3.71
CA VAL A 539 -32.29 -34.05 -3.50
C VAL A 539 -31.30 -33.78 -2.38
N SER A 540 -30.30 -32.94 -2.63
CA SER A 540 -29.42 -32.43 -1.58
C SER A 540 -30.02 -31.17 -0.98
N TYR A 541 -30.16 -31.13 0.34
CA TYR A 541 -30.58 -29.94 1.05
C TYR A 541 -29.36 -29.14 1.51
N GLY A 542 -29.36 -27.84 1.24
CA GLY A 542 -28.38 -26.88 1.75
C GLY A 542 -29.12 -25.76 2.45
N ALA A 543 -28.79 -25.50 3.71
CA ALA A 543 -29.28 -24.33 4.42
C ALA A 543 -28.35 -23.15 4.08
N ALA A 544 -28.92 -22.07 3.56
CA ALA A 544 -28.18 -20.86 3.20
C ALA A 544 -28.93 -19.63 3.72
N ASN A 545 -28.19 -18.70 4.32
CA ASN A 545 -28.64 -17.39 4.76
C ASN A 545 -28.03 -16.31 3.87
N SER A 546 -28.84 -15.36 3.38
CA SER A 546 -28.34 -14.24 2.56
C SER A 546 -27.67 -13.13 3.38
N GLU A 547 -27.66 -13.25 4.71
CA GLU A 547 -27.03 -12.30 5.63
C GLU A 547 -26.00 -13.03 6.51
N ILE A 548 -24.88 -12.36 6.79
CA ILE A 548 -23.78 -12.86 7.62
C ILE A 548 -24.29 -13.05 9.06
N VAL A 549 -24.83 -14.24 9.32
CA VAL A 549 -25.18 -14.72 10.66
C VAL A 549 -24.38 -15.99 10.92
N THR A 550 -23.76 -16.07 12.09
CA THR A 550 -22.75 -17.07 12.47
C THR A 550 -23.29 -18.48 12.71
N GLU A 551 -24.59 -18.73 12.53
CA GLU A 551 -25.20 -20.03 12.74
C GLU A 551 -26.37 -20.20 11.76
N ILE A 552 -26.26 -21.21 10.88
CA ILE A 552 -27.29 -21.54 9.90
C ILE A 552 -28.15 -22.65 10.50
N GLU A 553 -29.41 -22.35 10.82
CA GLU A 553 -30.35 -23.37 11.32
C GLU A 553 -31.08 -24.05 10.15
N PRO A 554 -30.92 -25.37 9.95
CA PRO A 554 -31.65 -26.10 8.93
C PRO A 554 -33.14 -26.23 9.31
N ILE A 555 -33.99 -26.35 8.30
CA ILE A 555 -35.44 -26.36 8.52
C ILE A 555 -35.97 -27.74 8.92
N GLY A 556 -36.83 -27.76 9.94
CA GLY A 556 -37.87 -28.78 10.14
C GLY A 556 -37.46 -30.24 9.88
N GLY A 557 -36.44 -30.76 10.57
CA GLY A 557 -36.04 -32.17 10.48
C GLY A 557 -35.14 -32.52 9.30
N LEU A 558 -34.84 -31.56 8.41
CA LEU A 558 -33.74 -31.65 7.47
C LEU A 558 -32.44 -31.25 8.18
N ALA A 559 -31.33 -31.84 7.74
CA ALA A 559 -29.99 -31.53 8.19
C ALA A 559 -29.22 -30.98 6.99
N ASP A 560 -28.44 -29.93 7.23
CA ASP A 560 -27.66 -29.30 6.19
C ASP A 560 -26.71 -30.31 5.52
N SER A 561 -26.53 -30.15 4.20
CA SER A 561 -25.72 -31.01 3.35
C SER A 561 -26.13 -32.50 3.34
N GLN A 562 -27.38 -32.83 3.70
CA GLN A 562 -27.90 -34.21 3.59
C GLN A 562 -28.68 -34.44 2.30
N VAL A 563 -28.67 -35.69 1.85
CA VAL A 563 -29.41 -36.15 0.66
C VAL A 563 -30.69 -36.87 1.08
N TYR A 564 -31.80 -36.49 0.44
CA TYR A 564 -33.14 -36.99 0.69
C TYR A 564 -33.74 -37.58 -0.58
N ASN A 565 -34.75 -38.45 -0.44
CA ASN A 565 -35.57 -38.90 -1.57
C ASN A 565 -36.83 -38.04 -1.67
N ALA A 566 -37.12 -37.50 -2.85
CA ALA A 566 -38.37 -36.82 -3.12
C ALA A 566 -39.54 -37.81 -3.08
N ILE A 567 -40.58 -37.48 -2.31
CA ILE A 567 -41.85 -38.22 -2.25
C ILE A 567 -42.95 -37.21 -2.60
N ASN A 568 -43.66 -37.44 -3.71
CA ASN A 568 -44.67 -36.50 -4.22
C ASN A 568 -46.05 -36.69 -3.59
#